data_AF-A0A3D2PC64-F1
#
_entry.id   AF-A0A3D2PC64-F1
#
_cell.length_a   1.000
_cell.length_b   1.000
_cell.length_c   1.000
_cell.angle_alpha   90.00
_cell.angle_beta   90.00
_cell.angle_gamma   90.00
#
_symmetry.space_group_name_H-M   'P 1'
#
loop_
_entity.id
_entity.type
_entity.pdbx_description
1 polymer ?
#
loop_
_entity_poly.entity_id
_entity_poly.type
_entity_poly.pdbx_seq_one_letter_code
_entity_poly.pdbx_strand_id
1 'polypeptide(L)'
;MMLSQVVNEIADFLKEFDSTKPVHKRFQPGIEPFGEPQIVKEIAKGISRKGIRAKTHRIPDLSIGEDWAIEFKLARPFGDNGNEAEDWSVNLLHPYRGNVSLLGDCCKLQELAGYLNKAVIVLGYEHSPAKISLDPLVASFEIIASHVFGIKLSPRFEQIRSGLVHPEHQVVRVIGWQLL
;
A
#
# COMPACT_ATOMS: atom_id res chain seq x y z
N MET A 1 1.70 18.25 4.55
CA MET A 1 1.75 16.95 5.27
C MET A 1 2.95 16.17 4.78
N MET A 2 3.77 15.62 5.69
CA MET A 2 4.94 14.80 5.33
C MET A 2 4.53 13.35 5.01
N LEU A 3 5.31 12.63 4.20
CA LEU A 3 5.03 11.23 3.88
C LEU A 3 4.96 10.34 5.13
N SER A 4 5.82 10.58 6.13
CA SER A 4 5.79 9.85 7.40
C SER A 4 4.45 9.99 8.13
N GLN A 5 3.82 11.16 8.06
CA GLN A 5 2.50 11.40 8.61
C GLN A 5 1.44 10.67 7.79
N VAL A 6 1.50 10.73 6.45
CA VAL A 6 0.59 9.96 5.56
C VAL A 6 0.62 8.47 5.92
N VAL A 7 1.81 7.88 5.99
CA VAL A 7 2.01 6.46 6.29
C VAL A 7 1.47 6.10 7.67
N ASN A 8 1.71 6.93 8.69
CA ASN A 8 1.17 6.71 10.04
C ASN A 8 -0.36 6.78 10.08
N GLU A 9 -0.93 7.81 9.47
CA GLU A 9 -2.39 8.01 9.43
C GLU A 9 -3.10 6.85 8.72
N ILE A 10 -2.51 6.33 7.63
CA ILE A 10 -3.01 5.14 6.95
C ILE A 10 -2.90 3.93 7.86
N ALA A 11 -1.76 3.69 8.52
CA ALA A 11 -1.59 2.55 9.41
C ALA A 11 -2.60 2.54 10.57
N ASP A 12 -2.82 3.70 11.21
CA ASP A 12 -3.80 3.85 12.28
C ASP A 12 -5.23 3.60 11.76
N PHE A 13 -5.57 4.16 10.60
CA PHE A 13 -6.87 3.94 9.98
C PHE A 13 -7.11 2.45 9.65
N LEU A 14 -6.13 1.76 9.04
CA LEU A 14 -6.30 0.36 8.67
C LEU A 14 -6.51 -0.51 9.91
N LYS A 15 -5.79 -0.22 11.00
CA LYS A 15 -5.97 -0.92 12.28
C LYS A 15 -7.33 -0.65 12.91
N GLU A 16 -7.79 0.59 12.91
CA GLU A 16 -9.11 0.97 13.42
C GLU A 16 -10.22 0.31 12.59
N PHE A 17 -10.14 0.40 11.27
CA PHE A 17 -11.10 -0.20 10.36
C PHE A 17 -11.16 -1.72 10.51
N ASP A 18 -10.02 -2.39 10.59
CA ASP A 18 -9.94 -3.83 10.81
C ASP A 18 -10.60 -4.25 12.14
N SER A 19 -10.48 -3.44 13.20
CA SER A 19 -11.10 -3.72 14.51
C SER A 19 -12.63 -3.77 14.46
N THR A 20 -13.25 -3.16 13.44
CA THR A 20 -14.70 -3.26 13.19
C THR A 20 -15.13 -4.62 12.65
N LYS A 21 -14.17 -5.53 12.40
CA LYS A 21 -14.37 -6.87 11.82
C LYS A 21 -15.14 -6.80 10.49
N PRO A 22 -14.68 -5.98 9.53
CA PRO A 22 -15.41 -5.81 8.28
C PRO A 22 -15.45 -7.14 7.52
N VAL A 23 -16.57 -7.42 6.86
CA VAL A 23 -16.75 -8.67 6.09
C VAL A 23 -16.87 -8.33 4.61
N HIS A 24 -16.04 -8.97 3.78
CA HIS A 24 -16.12 -8.87 2.32
C HIS A 24 -16.65 -10.18 1.73
N LYS A 25 -17.84 -10.15 1.11
CA LYS A 25 -18.48 -11.32 0.51
C LYS A 25 -18.61 -12.48 1.52
N ARG A 26 -17.95 -13.61 1.25
CA ARG A 26 -17.95 -14.83 2.08
C ARG A 26 -16.59 -15.09 2.73
N PHE A 27 -15.66 -14.14 2.63
CA PHE A 27 -14.34 -14.22 3.24
C PHE A 27 -14.41 -14.01 4.76
N GLN A 28 -13.34 -14.38 5.44
CA GLN A 28 -13.22 -14.21 6.88
C GLN A 28 -13.20 -12.72 7.25
N PRO A 29 -13.62 -12.33 8.46
CA PRO A 29 -13.61 -10.93 8.86
C PRO A 29 -12.19 -10.36 8.92
N GLY A 30 -12.07 -9.09 8.52
CA GLY A 30 -10.81 -8.34 8.52
C GLY A 30 -10.70 -7.43 7.31
N ILE A 31 -9.74 -6.51 7.34
CA ILE A 31 -9.53 -5.58 6.22
C ILE A 31 -8.86 -6.26 5.02
N GLU A 32 -8.11 -7.34 5.23
CA GLU A 32 -7.35 -7.97 4.16
C GLU A 32 -8.22 -8.42 2.98
N PRO A 33 -9.37 -9.10 3.15
CA PRO A 33 -10.12 -9.62 2.00
C PRO A 33 -10.66 -8.56 1.01
N PHE A 34 -10.54 -7.28 1.34
CA PHE A 34 -10.84 -6.18 0.45
C PHE A 34 -9.74 -6.01 -0.61
N GLY A 35 -10.13 -5.79 -1.86
CA GLY A 35 -9.19 -5.47 -2.94
C GLY A 35 -8.62 -4.06 -2.79
N GLU A 36 -7.52 -3.79 -3.50
CA GLU A 36 -6.80 -2.51 -3.46
C GLU A 36 -7.70 -1.29 -3.65
N PRO A 37 -8.58 -1.20 -4.67
CA PRO A 37 -9.43 -0.02 -4.85
C PRO A 37 -10.43 0.18 -3.70
N GLN A 38 -10.84 -0.89 -3.03
CA GLN A 38 -11.77 -0.82 -1.91
C GLN A 38 -11.06 -0.29 -0.67
N ILE A 39 -9.87 -0.80 -0.37
CA ILE A 39 -9.05 -0.31 0.75
C ILE A 39 -8.69 1.16 0.54
N VAL A 40 -8.24 1.56 -0.65
CA VAL A 40 -7.91 2.96 -0.95
C VAL A 40 -9.12 3.88 -0.79
N LYS A 41 -10.32 3.42 -1.18
CA LYS A 41 -11.57 4.16 -0.96
C LYS A 41 -11.88 4.34 0.53
N GLU A 42 -11.67 3.31 1.36
CA GLU A 42 -11.87 3.42 2.80
C GLU A 42 -10.81 4.32 3.45
N ILE A 43 -9.54 4.24 3.02
CA ILE A 43 -8.47 5.18 3.43
C ILE A 43 -8.88 6.62 3.11
N ALA A 44 -9.35 6.90 1.88
CA ALA A 44 -9.78 8.24 1.48
C ALA A 44 -10.89 8.79 2.38
N LYS A 45 -11.87 7.95 2.75
CA LYS A 45 -12.93 8.32 3.69
C LYS A 45 -12.37 8.57 5.09
N GLY A 46 -11.47 7.72 5.57
CA GLY A 46 -10.81 7.85 6.87
C GLY A 46 -10.07 9.18 7.00
N ILE A 47 -9.24 9.50 6.02
CA ILE A 47 -8.51 10.78 5.96
C ILE A 47 -9.48 11.97 5.86
N SER A 48 -10.53 11.87 5.04
CA SER A 48 -11.55 12.92 4.91
C SER A 48 -12.31 13.20 6.20
N ARG A 49 -12.56 12.19 7.04
CA ARG A 49 -13.19 12.39 8.36
C ARG A 49 -12.32 13.19 9.32
N LYS A 50 -11.01 13.24 9.11
CA LYS A 50 -10.06 14.08 9.86
C LYS A 50 -9.97 15.52 9.31
N GLY A 51 -10.84 15.89 8.37
CA GLY A 51 -10.88 17.22 7.76
C GLY A 51 -9.87 17.45 6.65
N ILE A 52 -9.12 16.42 6.23
CA ILE A 52 -8.14 16.51 5.14
C ILE A 52 -8.80 16.03 3.85
N ARG A 53 -8.85 16.87 2.82
CA ARG A 53 -9.42 16.50 1.52
C ARG A 53 -8.67 15.29 0.95
N ALA A 54 -9.34 14.15 0.80
CA ALA A 54 -8.77 12.98 0.15
C ALA A 54 -9.76 12.40 -0.88
N LYS A 55 -9.26 12.09 -2.08
CA LYS A 55 -10.11 11.64 -3.18
C LYS A 55 -9.42 10.55 -3.99
N THR A 56 -10.15 9.49 -4.30
CA THR A 56 -9.69 8.42 -5.18
C THR A 56 -9.84 8.81 -6.65
N HIS A 57 -8.91 8.41 -7.50
CA HIS A 57 -9.02 8.58 -8.95
C HIS A 57 -8.64 7.29 -9.68
N ARG A 58 -8.56 7.36 -11.02
CA ARG A 58 -7.97 6.30 -11.82
C ARG A 58 -6.44 6.36 -11.79
N ILE A 59 -5.87 7.57 -11.85
CA ILE A 59 -4.46 7.90 -11.69
C ILE A 59 -4.42 9.33 -11.11
N PRO A 60 -3.82 9.58 -9.93
CA PRO A 60 -3.30 8.58 -9.00
C PRO A 60 -4.44 7.78 -8.33
N ASP A 61 -4.15 6.65 -7.69
CA ASP A 61 -5.16 5.93 -6.89
C ASP A 61 -5.78 6.82 -5.81
N LEU A 62 -4.96 7.65 -5.15
CA LEU A 62 -5.37 8.60 -4.14
C LEU A 62 -4.68 9.95 -4.31
N SER A 63 -5.45 11.01 -4.13
CA SER A 63 -4.94 12.35 -3.87
C SER A 63 -5.23 12.78 -2.43
N ILE A 64 -4.30 13.46 -1.79
CA ILE A 64 -4.48 14.06 -0.46
C ILE A 64 -4.10 15.55 -0.51
N GLY A 65 -5.03 16.41 -0.11
CA GLY A 65 -4.93 17.85 -0.33
C GLY A 65 -4.89 18.16 -1.82
N GLU A 66 -4.11 19.18 -2.18
CA GLU A 66 -3.78 19.52 -3.57
C GLU A 66 -2.37 19.08 -3.95
N ASP A 67 -1.61 18.55 -2.98
CA ASP A 67 -0.17 18.35 -3.14
C ASP A 67 0.22 16.91 -3.42
N TRP A 68 -0.50 15.92 -2.89
CA TRP A 68 -0.10 14.51 -2.94
C TRP A 68 -0.83 13.73 -4.02
N ALA A 69 -0.06 13.02 -4.84
CA ALA A 69 -0.50 11.91 -5.69
C ALA A 69 0.12 10.60 -5.18
N ILE A 70 -0.71 9.60 -4.91
CA ILE A 70 -0.27 8.35 -4.29
C ILE A 70 -0.85 7.15 -5.04
N GLU A 71 0.03 6.24 -5.47
CA GLU A 71 -0.35 4.91 -5.96
C GLU A 71 -0.14 3.86 -4.86
N PHE A 72 -0.96 2.83 -4.85
CA PHE A 72 -0.94 1.77 -3.85
C PHE A 72 -0.65 0.41 -4.46
N LYS A 73 0.06 -0.44 -3.71
CA LYS A 73 0.08 -1.89 -3.97
C LYS A 73 -0.20 -2.73 -2.75
N LEU A 74 -0.92 -3.83 -2.95
CA LEU A 74 -1.06 -4.89 -1.96
C LEU A 74 0.09 -5.89 -2.06
N ALA A 75 0.67 -6.24 -0.92
CA ALA A 75 1.62 -7.34 -0.79
C ALA A 75 1.09 -8.36 0.23
N ARG A 76 0.67 -9.53 -0.25
CA ARG A 76 0.00 -10.56 0.57
C ARG A 76 0.50 -11.93 0.18
N PRO A 77 1.43 -12.51 0.96
CA PRO A 77 1.96 -13.82 0.64
C PRO A 77 0.94 -14.95 0.80
N PHE A 78 -0.16 -14.71 1.51
CA PHE A 78 -1.22 -15.69 1.75
C PHE A 78 -2.58 -15.12 1.35
N GLY A 79 -3.52 -16.00 1.00
CA GLY A 79 -4.92 -15.65 0.82
C GLY A 79 -5.78 -15.93 2.05
N ASP A 80 -7.08 -15.63 1.94
CA ASP A 80 -8.11 -15.83 2.98
C ASP A 80 -8.19 -17.28 3.51
N ASN A 81 -7.83 -18.26 2.69
CA ASN A 81 -7.83 -19.68 3.03
C ASN A 81 -6.53 -20.18 3.70
N GLY A 82 -5.54 -19.31 3.89
CA GLY A 82 -4.24 -19.64 4.48
C GLY A 82 -3.26 -20.33 3.52
N ASN A 83 -3.62 -20.50 2.25
CA ASN A 83 -2.69 -20.96 1.21
C ASN A 83 -1.82 -19.79 0.75
N GLU A 84 -0.59 -20.09 0.34
CA GLU A 84 0.28 -19.11 -0.31
C GLU A 84 -0.41 -18.57 -1.56
N ALA A 85 -0.41 -17.25 -1.72
CA ALA A 85 -0.92 -16.61 -2.92
C ALA A 85 0.06 -16.83 -4.07
N GLU A 86 -0.44 -17.01 -5.28
CA GLU A 86 0.41 -16.99 -6.47
C GLU A 86 0.69 -15.53 -6.86
N ASP A 87 1.87 -15.27 -7.43
CA ASP A 87 2.27 -13.98 -8.03
C ASP A 87 2.19 -12.72 -7.16
N TRP A 88 2.00 -12.81 -5.83
CA TRP A 88 1.88 -11.64 -4.95
C TRP A 88 3.09 -10.70 -5.01
N SER A 89 4.29 -11.21 -5.26
CA SER A 89 5.52 -10.42 -5.41
C SER A 89 5.57 -9.65 -6.73
N VAL A 90 4.85 -10.10 -7.76
CA VAL A 90 4.75 -9.47 -9.08
C VAL A 90 4.08 -8.09 -8.97
N ASN A 91 3.18 -7.91 -8.00
CA ASN A 91 2.54 -6.62 -7.69
C ASN A 91 3.56 -5.51 -7.41
N LEU A 92 4.77 -5.84 -6.94
CA LEU A 92 5.83 -4.85 -6.74
C LEU A 92 6.88 -4.92 -7.85
N LEU A 93 7.26 -6.11 -8.30
CA LEU A 93 8.51 -6.31 -9.04
C LEU A 93 8.37 -6.47 -10.55
N HIS A 94 7.16 -6.50 -11.13
CA HIS A 94 7.05 -6.68 -12.58
C HIS A 94 7.76 -5.55 -13.35
N PRO A 95 8.83 -5.81 -14.12
CA PRO A 95 9.75 -4.76 -14.58
C PRO A 95 9.41 -4.22 -15.98
N TYR A 96 8.34 -4.71 -16.62
CA TYR A 96 7.96 -4.23 -17.95
C TYR A 96 6.93 -3.10 -17.87
N ARG A 97 7.20 -2.01 -18.59
CA ARG A 97 6.29 -0.86 -18.71
C ARG A 97 4.92 -1.30 -19.23
N GLY A 98 3.87 -0.64 -18.73
CA GLY A 98 2.48 -0.98 -19.04
C GLY A 98 1.86 -2.04 -18.13
N ASN A 99 2.65 -2.66 -17.24
CA ASN A 99 2.13 -3.48 -16.15
C ASN A 99 1.63 -2.60 -14.98
N VAL A 100 0.82 -3.19 -14.10
CA VAL A 100 0.19 -2.57 -12.92
C VAL A 100 0.97 -2.85 -11.63
N SER A 101 2.29 -2.98 -11.71
CA SER A 101 3.19 -3.17 -10.56
C SER A 101 3.64 -1.85 -9.95
N LEU A 102 4.16 -1.88 -8.72
CA LEU A 102 4.69 -0.69 -8.04
C LEU A 102 5.83 0.00 -8.83
N LEU A 103 6.67 -0.77 -9.53
CA LEU A 103 7.67 -0.23 -10.46
C LEU A 103 7.03 0.52 -11.63
N GLY A 104 5.96 -0.07 -12.20
CA GLY A 104 5.14 0.58 -13.21
C GLY A 104 4.47 1.85 -12.69
N ASP A 105 3.99 1.82 -11.45
CA ASP A 105 3.35 2.95 -10.78
C ASP A 105 4.32 4.10 -10.55
N CYS A 106 5.57 3.81 -10.20
CA CYS A 106 6.61 4.84 -10.12
C CYS A 106 6.79 5.54 -11.49
N CYS A 107 6.84 4.79 -12.59
CA CYS A 107 6.95 5.36 -13.93
C CYS A 107 5.73 6.25 -14.28
N LYS A 108 4.51 5.75 -14.01
CA LYS A 108 3.27 6.52 -14.22
C LYS A 108 3.27 7.83 -13.43
N LEU A 109 3.68 7.78 -12.17
CA LEU A 109 3.69 8.97 -11.31
C LEU A 109 4.73 9.99 -11.77
N GLN A 110 5.90 9.59 -12.26
CA GLN A 110 6.89 10.54 -12.81
C GLN A 110 6.28 11.40 -13.92
N GLU A 111 5.47 10.80 -14.79
CA GLU A 111 4.80 11.47 -15.92
C GLU A 111 3.58 12.31 -15.50
N LEU A 112 3.02 12.08 -14.31
CA LEU A 112 1.83 12.76 -13.82
C LEU A 112 2.11 14.24 -13.49
N ALA A 113 1.45 15.18 -14.18
CA ALA A 113 1.55 16.61 -13.89
C ALA A 113 0.55 17.06 -12.80
N GLY A 114 0.80 18.22 -12.19
CA GLY A 114 -0.17 18.89 -11.31
C GLY A 114 -0.13 18.48 -9.83
N TYR A 115 0.87 17.71 -9.40
CA TYR A 115 1.08 17.35 -7.99
C TYR A 115 2.52 17.66 -7.57
N LEU A 116 2.66 18.30 -6.41
CA LEU A 116 3.96 18.68 -5.85
C LEU A 116 4.71 17.47 -5.27
N ASN A 117 3.97 16.54 -4.67
CA ASN A 117 4.49 15.36 -4.00
C ASN A 117 3.87 14.10 -4.62
N LYS A 118 4.72 13.12 -4.92
CA LYS A 118 4.32 11.85 -5.52
C LYS A 118 4.87 10.73 -4.67
N ALA A 119 4.04 9.76 -4.30
CA ALA A 119 4.48 8.62 -3.51
C ALA A 119 3.88 7.32 -4.01
N VAL A 120 4.56 6.24 -3.68
CA VAL A 120 4.04 4.89 -3.79
C VAL A 120 3.96 4.29 -2.39
N ILE A 121 2.87 3.57 -2.10
CA ILE A 121 2.64 2.96 -0.79
C ILE A 121 2.31 1.47 -0.97
N VAL A 122 2.99 0.62 -0.21
CA VAL A 122 2.66 -0.79 -0.07
C VAL A 122 1.83 -0.99 1.18
N LEU A 123 0.72 -1.71 1.04
CA LEU A 123 -0.06 -2.27 2.15
C LEU A 123 0.26 -3.76 2.23
N GLY A 124 1.24 -4.08 3.08
CA GLY A 124 1.72 -5.42 3.33
C GLY A 124 0.95 -6.11 4.44
N TYR A 125 0.60 -7.38 4.27
CA TYR A 125 -0.08 -8.17 5.30
C TYR A 125 0.70 -9.46 5.60
N GLU A 126 0.92 -9.73 6.89
CA GLU A 126 1.73 -10.87 7.37
C GLU A 126 1.06 -11.58 8.56
N HIS A 127 1.46 -12.83 8.82
CA HIS A 127 1.24 -13.50 10.11
C HIS A 127 2.09 -12.86 11.23
N SER A 128 1.78 -13.20 12.48
CA SER A 128 2.56 -12.86 13.66
C SER A 128 2.90 -14.15 14.45
N PRO A 129 4.12 -14.70 14.32
CA PRO A 129 5.25 -14.21 13.51
C PRO A 129 5.05 -14.43 12.00
N ALA A 130 5.77 -13.67 11.18
CA ALA A 130 5.67 -13.77 9.72
C ALA A 130 6.13 -15.16 9.24
N LYS A 131 5.26 -15.86 8.49
CA LYS A 131 5.63 -17.10 7.80
C LYS A 131 6.50 -16.83 6.57
N ILE A 132 6.16 -15.78 5.82
CA ILE A 132 6.94 -15.22 4.71
C ILE A 132 7.13 -13.73 5.02
N SER A 133 8.38 -13.30 5.21
CA SER A 133 8.70 -11.89 5.44
C SER A 133 8.60 -11.10 4.13
N LEU A 134 8.05 -9.88 4.20
CA LEU A 134 8.05 -8.94 3.09
C LEU A 134 9.39 -8.22 2.90
N ASP A 135 10.36 -8.37 3.81
CA ASP A 135 11.64 -7.64 3.72
C ASP A 135 12.41 -7.89 2.42
N PRO A 136 12.55 -9.15 1.93
CA PRO A 136 13.22 -9.40 0.65
C PRO A 136 12.50 -8.74 -0.52
N LEU A 137 11.16 -8.74 -0.51
CA LEU A 137 10.35 -8.11 -1.55
C LEU A 137 10.57 -6.59 -1.56
N VAL A 138 10.53 -5.96 -0.38
CA VAL A 138 10.71 -4.52 -0.21
C VAL A 138 12.11 -4.09 -0.63
N ALA A 139 13.15 -4.78 -0.17
CA ALA A 139 14.54 -4.50 -0.57
C ALA A 139 14.75 -4.69 -2.07
N SER A 140 14.14 -5.72 -2.67
CA SER A 140 14.20 -5.94 -4.11
C SER A 140 13.57 -4.80 -4.90
N PHE A 141 12.41 -4.30 -4.44
CA PHE A 141 11.76 -3.14 -5.05
C PHE A 141 12.69 -1.91 -5.01
N GLU A 142 13.28 -1.60 -3.85
CA GLU A 142 14.16 -0.45 -3.69
C GLU A 142 15.38 -0.52 -4.61
N ILE A 143 16.02 -1.70 -4.69
CA ILE A 143 17.19 -1.93 -5.55
C ILE A 143 16.80 -1.80 -7.02
N ILE A 144 15.72 -2.44 -7.46
CA ILE A 144 15.31 -2.42 -8.87
C ILE A 144 14.87 -1.01 -9.28
N ALA A 145 14.05 -0.33 -8.46
CA ALA A 145 13.60 1.02 -8.73
C ALA A 145 14.79 1.98 -8.91
N SER A 146 15.78 1.92 -8.01
CA SER A 146 16.93 2.82 -8.03
C SER A 146 17.98 2.45 -9.08
N HIS A 147 18.39 1.18 -9.17
CA HIS A 147 19.55 0.77 -9.98
C HIS A 147 19.17 0.32 -11.39
N VAL A 148 17.97 -0.19 -11.60
CA VAL A 148 17.53 -0.67 -12.93
C VAL A 148 16.69 0.41 -13.64
N PHE A 149 15.79 1.08 -12.91
CA PHE A 149 14.93 2.11 -13.50
C PHE A 149 15.45 3.54 -13.33
N GLY A 150 16.45 3.77 -12.48
CA GLY A 150 16.97 5.12 -12.21
C GLY A 150 15.99 6.04 -11.48
N ILE A 151 15.00 5.47 -10.78
CA ILE A 151 14.01 6.23 -10.02
C ILE A 151 14.64 6.66 -8.69
N LYS A 152 14.65 7.97 -8.43
CA LYS A 152 15.08 8.51 -7.15
C LYS A 152 13.94 8.39 -6.15
N LEU A 153 14.14 7.59 -5.11
CA LEU A 153 13.22 7.43 -3.99
C LEU A 153 13.77 8.15 -2.76
N SER A 154 12.88 8.68 -1.92
CA SER A 154 13.21 9.05 -0.54
C SER A 154 13.63 7.83 0.28
N PRO A 155 14.17 8.01 1.51
CA PRO A 155 14.20 6.93 2.48
C PRO A 155 12.80 6.32 2.67
N ARG A 156 12.78 5.02 2.97
CA ARG A 156 11.57 4.27 3.33
C ARG A 156 10.97 4.81 4.63
N PHE A 157 9.67 5.09 4.61
CA PHE A 157 8.87 5.29 5.81
C PHE A 157 8.00 4.07 6.03
N GLU A 158 8.06 3.49 7.22
CA GLU A 158 7.32 2.28 7.53
C GLU A 158 6.60 2.40 8.87
N GLN A 159 5.37 1.92 8.90
CA GLN A 159 4.56 1.78 10.11
C GLN A 159 3.94 0.39 10.15
N ILE A 160 4.00 -0.22 11.34
CA ILE A 160 3.53 -1.57 11.58
C ILE A 160 2.42 -1.53 12.61
N ARG A 161 1.33 -2.27 12.38
CA ARG A 161 0.28 -2.52 13.38
C ARG A 161 0.01 -4.02 13.42
N SER A 162 -0.06 -4.58 14.63
CA SER A 162 -0.30 -6.00 14.88
C SER A 162 -1.67 -6.26 15.51
N GLY A 163 -2.02 -7.53 15.66
CA GLY A 163 -3.29 -7.97 16.27
C GLY A 163 -4.50 -7.68 15.42
N LEU A 164 -4.34 -7.69 14.09
CA LEU A 164 -5.48 -7.62 13.16
C LEU A 164 -6.39 -8.85 13.32
N VAL A 165 -7.63 -8.72 12.89
CA VAL A 165 -8.73 -9.67 13.14
C VAL A 165 -8.63 -10.92 12.27
N HIS A 166 -8.12 -10.78 11.04
CA HIS A 166 -8.06 -11.89 10.09
C HIS A 166 -7.03 -12.95 10.54
N PRO A 167 -7.36 -14.26 10.53
CA PRO A 167 -6.47 -15.29 11.07
C PRO A 167 -5.15 -15.43 10.30
N GLU A 168 -5.14 -15.16 9.00
CA GLU A 168 -3.94 -15.25 8.16
C GLU A 168 -3.19 -13.92 8.00
N HIS A 169 -3.77 -12.81 8.46
CA HIS A 169 -3.26 -11.45 8.22
C HIS A 169 -3.34 -10.65 9.50
N GLN A 170 -2.41 -10.96 10.41
CA GLN A 170 -2.42 -10.50 11.80
C GLN A 170 -1.60 -9.21 11.98
N VAL A 171 -0.81 -8.85 10.98
CA VAL A 171 0.03 -7.65 10.92
C VAL A 171 -0.25 -6.92 9.61
N VAL A 172 -0.35 -5.59 9.68
CA VAL A 172 -0.26 -4.70 8.51
C VAL A 172 1.02 -3.88 8.59
N ARG A 173 1.74 -3.82 7.47
CA ARG A 173 2.90 -2.97 7.23
C ARG A 173 2.49 -1.94 6.18
N VAL A 174 2.53 -0.66 6.54
CA VAL A 174 2.33 0.44 5.59
C VAL A 174 3.70 1.02 5.29
N ILE A 175 4.14 0.85 4.04
CA ILE A 175 5.50 1.18 3.62
C ILE A 175 5.42 2.18 2.48
N GLY A 176 6.06 3.34 2.61
CA GLY A 176 5.96 4.42 1.62
C GLY A 176 7.30 5.00 1.22
N TRP A 177 7.37 5.41 -0.05
CA TRP A 177 8.47 6.18 -0.62
C TRP A 177 7.94 7.37 -1.41
N GLN A 178 8.60 8.51 -1.29
CA GLN A 178 8.37 9.66 -2.15
C GLN A 178 9.28 9.58 -3.36
N LEU A 179 8.77 9.93 -4.53
CA LEU A 179 9.55 10.12 -5.75
C LEU A 179 10.19 11.52 -5.72
N LEU A 180 11.51 11.60 -5.95
CA LEU A 180 12.33 12.81 -5.86
C LEU A 180 12.79 13.35 -7.23
#